data_AF-A0A838PRP2-F1
#
_entry.id   AF-A0A838PRP2-F1
#
_cell.length_a   1.000
_cell.length_b   1.000
_cell.length_c   1.000
_cell.angle_alpha   90.00
_cell.angle_beta   90.00
_cell.angle_gamma   90.00
#
_symmetry.space_group_name_H-M   'P 1'
#
loop_
_entity.id
_entity.type
_entity.pdbx_description
1 polymer ?
#
loop_
_entity_poly.entity_id
_entity_poly.type
_entity_poly.pdbx_seq_one_letter_code
_entity_poly.pdbx_strand_id
1 'polypeptide(L)' 'GEQLRRIDFEDGRVVRDEPLFLERFGRLRTVTEGPDGALYVLTSNQDGRGEPTSEDDRILRIVPPAS' A
#
# COMPACT_ATOMS: atom_id res chain seq x y z
N GLY A 1 -1.66 -7.40 -5.22
CA GLY A 1 -0.41 -7.92 -4.65
C GLY A 1 -0.50 -7.82 -3.14
N GLU A 2 0.50 -8.30 -2.42
CA GLU A 2 0.46 -8.36 -0.93
C GLU A 2 1.47 -7.41 -0.28
N GLN A 3 1.86 -6.36 -1.01
CA GLN A 3 2.81 -5.36 -0.56
C GLN A 3 2.53 -4.02 -1.23
N LEU A 4 2.93 -2.94 -0.57
CA LEU A 4 3.05 -1.61 -1.18
C LEU A 4 4.50 -1.47 -1.68
N ARG A 5 4.75 -0.86 -2.84
CA ARG A 5 6.12 -0.60 -3.32
C ARG A 5 6.40 0.89 -3.31
N ARG A 6 7.53 1.28 -2.72
CA ARG A 6 8.11 2.62 -2.89
C ARG A 6 9.12 2.56 -4.04
N ILE A 7 8.88 3.37 -5.06
CA ILE A 7 9.76 3.48 -6.23
C ILE A 7 10.28 4.91 -6.29
N ASP A 8 11.60 5.07 -6.23
CA ASP A 8 12.24 6.37 -6.39
C ASP A 8 12.81 6.47 -7.81
N PHE A 9 12.62 7.62 -8.46
CA PHE A 9 13.07 7.88 -9.82
C PHE A 9 14.10 9.02 -9.85
N GLU A 10 15.17 8.84 -10.64
CA GLU A 10 16.13 9.88 -11.02
C GLU A 10 16.31 9.86 -12.54
N ASP A 11 16.17 11.01 -13.20
CA ASP A 11 16.27 11.13 -14.67
C ASP A 11 15.43 10.08 -15.44
N GLY A 12 14.23 9.79 -14.94
CA GLY A 12 13.31 8.81 -15.52
C GLY A 12 13.71 7.34 -15.30
N ARG A 13 14.75 7.06 -14.52
CA ARG A 13 15.19 5.71 -14.17
C ARG A 13 14.84 5.39 -12.73
N VAL A 14 14.47 4.14 -12.48
CA VAL A 14 14.27 3.63 -11.13
C VAL A 14 15.64 3.51 -10.45
N VAL A 15 15.82 4.21 -9.33
CA VAL A 15 17.02 4.14 -8.49
C VAL A 15 16.80 3.42 -7.17
N ARG A 16 15.54 3.33 -6.73
CA ARG A 16 15.13 2.52 -5.58
C ARG A 16 13.83 1.81 -5.89
N ASP A 17 13.75 0.55 -5.46
CA ASP A 17 12.53 -0.22 -5.45
C ASP A 17 12.46 -1.00 -4.14
N GLU A 18 11.62 -0.52 -3.22
CA GLU A 18 11.51 -1.03 -1.86
C GLU A 18 10.12 -1.63 -1.61
N PRO A 19 10.02 -2.91 -1.25
CA PRO A 19 8.78 -3.50 -0.77
C PRO A 19 8.49 -3.04 0.67
N LEU A 20 7.28 -2.58 0.91
CA LEU A 20 6.77 -2.16 2.21
C LEU A 20 5.58 -3.04 2.61
N PHE A 21 5.51 -3.36 3.90
CA PHE A 21 4.39 -4.09 4.50
C PHE A 21 4.06 -5.44 3.85
N LEU A 22 5.07 -6.15 3.35
CA LEU A 22 4.91 -7.46 2.73
C LEU A 22 4.07 -8.39 3.62
N GLU A 23 2.97 -8.88 3.07
CA GLU A 23 1.97 -9.81 3.65
C GLU A 23 1.25 -9.31 4.92
N ARG A 24 1.69 -8.19 5.49
CA ARG A 24 1.21 -7.67 6.79
C ARG A 24 -0.29 -7.40 6.82
N PHE A 25 -0.86 -6.96 5.71
CA PHE A 25 -2.27 -6.61 5.59
C PHE A 25 -3.01 -7.49 4.57
N GLY A 26 -2.35 -8.55 4.09
CA GLY A 26 -2.83 -9.34 2.96
C GLY A 26 -2.83 -8.55 1.65
N ARG A 27 -3.88 -8.73 0.85
CA ARG A 27 -4.01 -8.18 -0.49
C ARG A 27 -4.29 -6.70 -0.45
N LEU A 28 -3.45 -5.94 -1.15
CA LEU A 28 -3.62 -4.50 -1.39
C LEU A 28 -4.10 -4.26 -2.82
N ARG A 29 -5.10 -3.39 -2.98
CA ARG A 29 -5.80 -3.19 -4.25
C ARG A 29 -5.58 -1.83 -4.90
N THR A 30 -5.61 -0.76 -4.12
CA THR A 30 -5.41 0.61 -4.62
C THR A 30 -4.69 1.48 -3.59
N VAL A 31 -4.08 2.55 -4.08
CA VAL A 31 -3.45 3.61 -3.28
C VAL A 31 -3.82 4.97 -3.88
N THR A 32 -4.15 5.93 -3.03
CA THR A 32 -4.36 7.33 -3.44
C THR A 32 -3.76 8.26 -2.39
N GLU A 33 -3.28 9.43 -2.81
CA GLU A 33 -2.95 10.51 -1.90
C GLU A 33 -4.23 11.24 -1.45
N GLY A 34 -4.33 11.53 -0.15
CA GLY A 34 -5.40 12.35 0.42
C GLY A 34 -5.02 13.83 0.49
N PRO A 35 -5.97 14.72 0.81
CA PRO A 35 -5.71 16.16 0.90
C PRO A 35 -4.76 16.55 2.06
N ASP A 36 -4.49 15.63 2.98
CA ASP A 36 -3.55 15.77 4.09
C ASP A 36 -2.13 15.26 3.76
N GLY A 37 -1.86 14.89 2.50
CA GLY A 37 -0.58 14.34 2.05
C GLY A 37 -0.29 12.91 2.53
N ALA A 38 -1.25 12.27 3.22
CA ALA A 38 -1.15 10.86 3.57
C ALA A 38 -1.57 9.97 2.39
N LEU A 39 -1.06 8.75 2.35
CA LEU A 39 -1.49 7.72 1.40
C LEU A 39 -2.60 6.87 2.02
N TYR A 40 -3.70 6.71 1.28
CA TYR A 40 -4.83 5.85 1.64
C TYR A 40 -4.80 4.59 0.78
N VAL A 41 -4.70 3.43 1.44
CA VAL A 41 -4.56 2.12 0.79
C VAL A 41 -5.74 1.23 1.14
N LEU A 42 -6.35 0.61 0.13
CA LEU A 42 -7.45 -0.35 0.32
C LEU A 42 -6.92 -1.78 0.40
N THR A 43 -7.26 -2.50 1.48
CA THR A 43 -7.14 -3.97 1.52
C THR A 43 -8.29 -4.62 0.76
N SER A 44 -8.08 -5.81 0.22
CA SER A 44 -9.08 -6.54 -0.59
C SER A 44 -8.98 -8.03 -0.31
N ASN A 45 -9.07 -8.42 0.96
CA ASN A 45 -8.95 -9.80 1.40
C ASN A 45 -10.25 -10.58 1.19
N GLN A 46 -11.40 -9.90 1.16
CA GLN A 46 -12.71 -10.51 0.93
C GLN A 46 -13.07 -10.73 -0.55
N ASP A 47 -12.14 -10.52 -1.50
CA ASP A 47 -12.42 -10.67 -2.94
C ASP A 47 -12.40 -12.12 -3.46
N GLY A 48 -12.35 -13.10 -2.55
CA GLY A 48 -12.31 -14.53 -2.84
C GLY A 48 -10.93 -15.08 -3.19
N ARG A 49 -9.85 -14.28 -3.02
CA ARG A 49 -8.48 -14.69 -3.31
C ARG A 49 -7.51 -14.52 -2.13
N GLY A 50 -8.01 -14.16 -0.96
CA GLY A 50 -7.24 -14.02 0.27
C GLY A 50 -7.84 -14.81 1.41
N GLU A 51 -7.22 -14.69 2.59
CA GLU A 51 -7.67 -15.27 3.85
C GLU A 51 -8.18 -14.14 4.76
N PRO A 52 -9.45 -13.71 4.62
CA PRO A 52 -9.96 -12.53 5.31
C PRO A 52 -10.08 -12.75 6.82
N THR A 53 -9.78 -11.68 7.57
CA THR A 53 -10.07 -11.60 9.00
C THR A 53 -11.39 -10.85 9.24
N SER A 54 -11.90 -10.88 10.48
CA SER A 54 -13.10 -10.11 10.86
C SER A 54 -12.92 -8.59 10.76
N GLU A 55 -11.67 -8.11 10.65
CA GLU A 55 -11.37 -6.68 10.53
C GLU A 55 -11.28 -6.21 9.07
N ASP A 56 -11.30 -7.11 8.09
CA ASP A 56 -11.20 -6.76 6.67
C ASP A 56 -12.58 -6.42 6.08
N ASP A 57 -12.67 -5.66 4.99
CA ASP A 57 -11.59 -4.89 4.34
C ASP A 57 -11.39 -3.53 5.02
N ARG A 58 -10.19 -2.96 4.90
CA ARG A 58 -9.75 -1.75 5.60
C ARG A 58 -9.25 -0.70 4.63
N ILE A 59 -9.42 0.56 5.02
CA ILE A 59 -8.68 1.69 4.46
C ILE A 59 -7.55 2.05 5.43
N LEU A 60 -6.31 1.82 5.01
CA LEU A 60 -5.11 2.14 5.78
C LEU A 60 -4.69 3.58 5.45
N ARG A 61 -4.41 4.38 6.49
CA ARG A 61 -3.79 5.71 6.34
C ARG A 61 -2.30 5.62 6.67
N ILE A 62 -1.45 5.87 5.68
CA ILE A 62 0.01 5.82 5.80
C ILE A 62 0.54 7.24 5.68
N VAL A 63 1.25 7.70 6.71
CA VAL A 63 1.92 9.00 6.69
C VAL A 63 3.36 8.78 6.22
N PRO A 64 3.75 9.29 5.04
CA PRO A 64 5.14 9.25 4.62
C PRO A 64 6.03 9.99 5.62
N PRO A 65 7.28 9.56 5.86
CA PRO A 65 8.23 10.35 6.62
C PRO A 65 8.40 11.72 5.96
N ALA A 66 8.64 12.75 6.77
CA ALA A 66 8.96 14.08 6.26
C ALA A 66 10.17 13.99 5.30
N SER A 67 10.08 14.72 4.19
CA SER A 67 11.17 14.85 3.21
C SER A 67 12.30 15.72 3.73
#